data_AF-A0A4R5A1W7-F1
#
_entry.id   AF-A0A4R5A1W7-F1
#
_cell.length_a   1.000
_cell.length_b   1.000
_cell.length_c   1.000
_cell.angle_alpha   90.00
_cell.angle_beta   90.00
_cell.angle_gamma   90.00
#
_symmetry.space_group_name_H-M   'P 1'
#
loop_
_entity.id
_entity.type
_entity.pdbx_description
1 polymer ?
#
loop_
_entity_poly.entity_id
_entity_poly.type
_entity_poly.pdbx_seq_one_letter_code
_entity_poly.pdbx_strand_id
1 'polypeptide(L)'
;MFPATVAMSELYDNLLADHVTARLGVGWRVRGQAAKSKNTAWELATVSDDLIAAFSTRSSKIEREADRLITDYRKRHGRSPTDKVKLRLRQIATLATRPAKEIRTLSEMANDWRDRAAAVVGQDALTWMRTAIEKATAP
;
A
#
# COMPACT_ATOMS: atom_id res chain seq x y z
N MET A 1 17.67 -20.59 2.32
CA MET A 1 16.46 -20.20 1.54
C MET A 1 16.81 -18.98 0.69
N PHE A 2 16.03 -18.64 -0.35
CA PHE A 2 16.06 -17.36 -1.10
C PHE A 2 16.84 -17.25 -2.43
N PRO A 3 16.63 -18.15 -3.40
CA PRO A 3 16.52 -17.73 -4.81
C PRO A 3 15.07 -17.62 -5.27
N ALA A 4 14.14 -18.33 -4.62
CA ALA A 4 12.76 -18.48 -5.11
C ALA A 4 11.74 -17.48 -4.52
N THR A 5 12.09 -16.66 -3.52
CA THR A 5 11.07 -15.86 -2.82
C THR A 5 10.42 -14.80 -3.69
N VAL A 6 11.19 -14.16 -4.58
CA VAL A 6 10.63 -13.19 -5.53
C VAL A 6 9.65 -13.91 -6.45
N ALA A 7 10.07 -15.02 -7.07
CA ALA A 7 9.22 -15.82 -7.94
C ALA A 7 7.94 -16.34 -7.24
N MET A 8 8.04 -16.77 -5.98
CA MET A 8 6.87 -17.18 -5.20
C MET A 8 5.93 -16.01 -4.88
N SER A 9 6.47 -14.82 -4.59
CA SER A 9 5.66 -13.61 -4.38
C SER A 9 4.96 -13.20 -5.67
N GLU A 10 5.66 -13.21 -6.80
CA GLU A 10 5.09 -12.88 -8.11
C GLU A 10 4.02 -13.89 -8.53
N LEU A 11 4.24 -15.18 -8.29
CA LEU A 11 3.22 -16.21 -8.52
C LEU A 11 1.99 -15.97 -7.66
N TYR A 12 2.18 -15.64 -6.38
CA TYR A 12 1.08 -15.34 -5.47
C TYR A 12 0.27 -14.12 -5.95
N ASP A 13 0.94 -13.03 -6.31
CA ASP A 13 0.27 -11.80 -6.76
C ASP A 13 -0.53 -12.04 -8.07
N ASN A 14 0.03 -12.81 -9.01
CA ASN A 14 -0.65 -13.17 -10.26
C ASN A 14 -1.89 -14.05 -10.01
N LEU A 15 -1.76 -15.10 -9.19
CA LEU A 15 -2.90 -15.97 -8.87
C LEU A 15 -3.99 -15.23 -8.10
N LEU A 16 -3.60 -14.33 -7.19
CA LEU A 16 -4.55 -13.46 -6.50
C LEU A 16 -5.30 -12.57 -7.50
N ALA A 17 -4.58 -11.94 -8.43
CA ALA A 17 -5.18 -11.08 -9.44
C ALA A 17 -6.17 -11.83 -10.34
N ASP A 18 -5.79 -13.02 -10.82
CA ASP A 18 -6.65 -13.88 -11.62
C ASP A 18 -7.91 -14.28 -10.85
N HIS A 19 -7.77 -14.71 -9.60
CA HIS A 19 -8.91 -15.13 -8.78
C HIS A 19 -9.86 -13.98 -8.43
N VAL A 20 -9.32 -12.80 -8.12
CA VAL A 20 -10.13 -11.61 -7.82
C VAL A 20 -10.89 -11.16 -9.08
N THR A 21 -10.21 -11.14 -10.24
CA THR A 21 -10.83 -10.80 -11.53
C THR A 21 -11.92 -11.80 -11.90
N ALA A 22 -11.64 -13.09 -11.83
CA ALA A 22 -12.60 -14.14 -12.18
C ALA A 22 -13.85 -14.12 -11.31
N ARG A 23 -13.73 -13.70 -10.04
CA ARG A 23 -14.84 -13.73 -9.07
C ARG A 23 -15.64 -12.42 -9.02
N LEU A 24 -14.99 -11.28 -9.25
CA LEU A 24 -15.60 -9.96 -9.07
C LEU A 24 -15.68 -9.13 -10.37
N GLY A 25 -15.10 -9.61 -11.48
CA GLY A 25 -15.05 -8.89 -12.76
C GLY A 25 -14.19 -7.61 -12.75
N VAL A 26 -13.43 -7.37 -11.68
CA VAL A 26 -12.67 -6.13 -11.51
C VAL A 26 -11.40 -6.09 -12.35
N GLY A 27 -11.14 -4.95 -12.97
CA GLY A 27 -9.89 -4.69 -13.70
C GLY A 27 -8.76 -4.19 -12.80
N TRP A 28 -7.55 -4.20 -13.35
CA TRP A 28 -6.33 -3.76 -12.69
C TRP A 28 -5.67 -2.60 -13.43
N ARG A 29 -4.98 -1.74 -12.68
CA ARG A 29 -4.17 -0.65 -13.20
C ARG A 29 -2.77 -0.73 -12.62
N VAL A 30 -1.81 -0.28 -13.41
CA VAL A 30 -0.43 -0.11 -12.94
C VAL A 30 -0.33 1.21 -12.18
N ARG A 31 0.17 1.17 -10.96
CA ARG A 31 0.45 2.32 -10.10
C ARG A 31 1.95 2.44 -9.86
N GLY A 32 2.48 3.65 -10.04
CA GLY A 32 3.91 3.96 -9.93
C GLY A 32 4.50 4.54 -11.21
N GLN A 33 5.74 5.04 -11.13
CA GLN A 33 6.43 5.57 -12.30
C GLN A 33 7.13 4.45 -13.07
N ALA A 34 6.81 4.27 -14.35
CA ALA A 34 7.42 3.25 -15.21
C ALA A 34 8.97 3.30 -15.23
N ALA A 35 9.55 4.50 -15.06
CA ALA A 35 11.00 4.71 -14.99
C ALA A 35 11.68 4.08 -13.75
N LYS A 36 10.91 3.67 -12.74
CA LYS A 36 11.39 2.91 -11.57
C LYS A 36 10.60 1.62 -11.45
N SER A 37 10.94 0.63 -12.27
CA SER A 37 10.22 -0.67 -12.31
C SER A 37 10.04 -1.32 -10.93
N LYS A 38 10.98 -1.09 -10.01
CA LYS A 38 10.93 -1.56 -8.61
C LYS A 38 9.80 -0.96 -7.77
N ASN A 39 9.15 0.09 -8.25
CA ASN A 39 8.05 0.79 -7.58
C ASN A 39 6.73 0.65 -8.34
N THR A 40 6.70 -0.20 -9.37
CA THR A 40 5.49 -0.49 -10.14
C THR A 40 4.68 -1.55 -9.39
N ALA A 41 3.43 -1.24 -9.07
CA ALA A 41 2.49 -2.15 -8.42
C ALA A 41 1.21 -2.28 -9.25
N TRP A 42 0.54 -3.43 -9.16
CA TRP A 42 -0.79 -3.64 -9.73
C TRP A 42 -1.83 -3.38 -8.65
N GLU A 43 -2.76 -2.47 -8.94
CA GLU A 43 -3.83 -2.08 -8.03
C GLU A 43 -5.18 -2.24 -8.73
N LEU A 44 -6.27 -2.42 -7.98
CA LEU A 44 -7.60 -2.46 -8.56
C LEU A 44 -7.94 -1.12 -9.24
N ALA A 45 -8.46 -1.18 -10.46
CA ALA A 45 -8.80 0.01 -11.24
C ALA A 45 -9.87 0.88 -10.57
N THR A 46 -10.76 0.27 -9.78
CA THR A 46 -11.83 0.94 -9.04
C THR A 46 -11.35 1.64 -7.77
N VAL A 47 -10.16 1.30 -7.27
CA VAL A 47 -9.60 1.85 -6.03
C VAL A 47 -8.72 3.06 -6.39
N SER A 48 -9.14 4.25 -5.94
CA SER A 48 -8.42 5.50 -6.19
C SER A 48 -7.12 5.62 -5.38
N ASP A 49 -6.19 6.46 -5.84
CA ASP A 49 -4.95 6.73 -5.11
C ASP A 49 -5.20 7.40 -3.75
N ASP A 50 -6.25 8.22 -3.62
CA ASP A 50 -6.65 8.83 -2.35
C ASP A 50 -7.12 7.76 -1.35
N LEU A 51 -7.86 6.75 -1.81
CA LEU A 51 -8.29 5.65 -0.97
C LEU A 51 -7.08 4.80 -0.52
N ILE A 52 -6.15 4.51 -1.42
CA ILE A 52 -4.89 3.84 -1.08
C ILE A 52 -4.12 4.67 -0.02
N ALA A 53 -4.01 5.99 -0.22
CA ALA A 53 -3.30 6.88 0.70
C ALA A 53 -3.95 6.88 2.10
N ALA A 54 -5.28 6.92 2.19
CA ALA A 54 -6.02 6.88 3.45
C ALA A 54 -5.79 5.58 4.24
N PHE A 55 -5.56 4.45 3.56
CA PHE A 55 -5.27 3.17 4.21
C PHE A 55 -3.76 2.90 4.41
N SER A 56 -2.88 3.65 3.74
CA SER A 56 -1.42 3.47 3.78
C SER A 56 -0.69 4.22 4.90
N THR A 57 -1.38 4.54 6.00
CA THR A 57 -0.90 5.43 7.07
C THR A 57 0.48 5.04 7.63
N ARG A 58 0.75 3.76 7.84
CA ARG A 58 2.04 3.28 8.36
C ARG A 58 3.15 3.46 7.34
N SER A 59 2.91 3.12 6.08
CA SER A 59 3.88 3.32 5.00
C SER A 59 4.28 4.79 4.89
N SER A 60 3.32 5.71 4.99
CA SER A 60 3.61 7.15 5.02
C SER A 60 4.41 7.58 6.25
N LYS A 61 4.15 7.00 7.43
CA LYS A 61 4.97 7.26 8.64
C LYS A 61 6.42 6.78 8.44
N ILE A 62 6.60 5.59 7.88
CA ILE A 62 7.91 5.02 7.58
C ILE A 62 8.68 5.89 6.60
N GLU A 63 8.04 6.35 5.52
CA GLU A 63 8.68 7.20 4.52
C GLU A 63 9.17 8.52 5.14
N ARG A 64 8.30 9.20 5.90
CA ARG A 64 8.66 10.45 6.59
C ARG A 64 9.82 10.28 7.56
N GLU A 65 9.83 9.20 8.34
CA GLU A 65 10.94 8.94 9.26
C GLU A 65 12.22 8.54 8.51
N ALA A 66 12.12 7.80 7.42
CA ALA A 66 13.28 7.48 6.56
C ALA A 66 13.88 8.76 5.95
N ASP A 67 13.05 9.69 5.47
CA ASP A 67 13.49 10.99 4.93
C ASP A 67 14.18 11.86 5.98
N ARG A 68 13.64 11.86 7.21
CA ARG A 68 14.29 12.53 8.36
C ARG A 68 15.67 11.93 8.62
N LEU A 69 15.78 10.61 8.71
CA LEU A 69 17.04 9.91 8.94
C LEU A 69 18.06 10.13 7.80
N ILE A 70 17.61 10.20 6.55
CA ILE A 70 18.45 10.52 5.40
C ILE A 70 18.97 11.96 5.49
N THR A 71 18.11 12.89 5.89
CA THR A 71 18.49 14.30 6.10
C THR A 71 19.54 14.42 7.21
N ASP A 72 19.34 13.72 8.33
CA ASP A 72 20.29 13.70 9.44
C ASP A 72 21.62 13.01 9.08
N TYR A 73 21.57 11.99 8.21
CA TYR A 73 22.79 11.37 7.67
C TYR A 73 23.59 12.37 6.85
N ARG A 74 22.95 13.12 5.95
CA ARG A 74 23.61 14.14 5.12
C ARG A 74 24.27 15.22 5.97
N LYS A 75 23.57 15.73 6.99
CA LYS A 75 24.12 16.73 7.91
C LYS A 75 25.35 16.23 8.67
N ARG A 76 25.34 14.99 9.13
CA ARG A 76 26.45 14.40 9.92
C ARG A 76 27.66 14.00 9.08
N HIS A 77 27.45 13.55 7.85
CA HIS A 77 28.51 12.97 7.03
C HIS A 77 28.93 13.80 5.82
N GLY A 78 28.26 14.93 5.55
CA GLY A 78 28.55 15.82 4.42
C GLY A 78 28.30 15.20 3.03
N ARG A 79 27.66 14.03 2.96
CA ARG A 79 27.40 13.30 1.70
C ARG A 79 26.06 12.58 1.71
N SER A 80 25.53 12.30 0.53
CA SER A 80 24.32 11.49 0.40
C SER A 80 24.58 10.01 0.74
N PRO A 81 23.62 9.31 1.37
CA PRO A 81 23.73 7.88 1.64
C PRO A 81 23.70 7.06 0.35
N THR A 82 24.46 5.97 0.31
CA THR A 82 24.35 4.96 -0.75
C THR A 82 23.03 4.21 -0.62
N ASP A 83 22.61 3.47 -1.65
CA ASP A 83 21.32 2.75 -1.61
C ASP A 83 21.27 1.68 -0.50
N LYS A 84 22.41 1.04 -0.20
CA LYS A 84 22.53 0.13 0.95
C LYS A 84 22.28 0.85 2.28
N VAL A 85 22.78 2.07 2.42
CA VAL A 85 22.56 2.89 3.62
C VAL A 85 21.11 3.37 3.68
N LYS A 86 20.52 3.84 2.58
CA LYS A 86 19.09 4.21 2.52
C LYS A 86 18.19 3.05 2.95
N LEU A 87 18.46 1.83 2.46
CA LEU A 87 17.72 0.64 2.86
C LEU A 87 17.82 0.40 4.37
N ARG A 88 19.02 0.52 4.95
CA ARG A 88 19.23 0.37 6.39
C ARG A 88 18.50 1.45 7.20
N LEU A 89 18.52 2.72 6.75
CA LEU A 89 17.78 3.80 7.39
C LEU A 89 16.26 3.56 7.32
N ARG A 90 15.75 3.02 6.21
CA ARG A 90 14.34 2.60 6.09
C ARG A 90 13.98 1.47 7.05
N GLN A 91 14.86 0.49 7.25
CA GLN A 91 14.66 -0.58 8.24
C GLN A 91 14.56 0.01 9.66
N ILE A 92 15.44 0.96 10.01
CA ILE A 92 15.38 1.67 11.30
C ILE A 92 14.06 2.42 11.44
N ALA A 93 13.65 3.19 10.43
CA ALA A 93 12.37 3.89 10.39
C ALA A 93 11.17 2.94 10.56
N THR A 94 11.24 1.74 9.97
CA THR A 94 10.19 0.72 10.06
C THR A 94 9.98 0.21 11.49
N LEU A 95 11.09 0.05 12.24
CA LEU A 95 11.05 -0.34 13.65
C LEU A 95 10.61 0.83 14.53
N ALA A 96 11.15 2.03 14.30
CA ALA A 96 10.87 3.22 15.10
C ALA A 96 9.40 3.69 15.02
N THR A 97 8.76 3.50 13.85
CA THR A 97 7.37 3.93 13.62
C THR A 97 6.32 2.87 13.97
N ARG A 98 6.74 1.72 14.54
CA ARG A 98 5.83 0.63 14.87
C ARG A 98 4.92 1.03 16.03
N PRO A 99 3.59 1.12 15.83
CA PRO A 99 2.68 1.43 16.92
C PRO A 99 2.56 0.24 17.88
N ALA A 100 2.18 0.54 19.13
CA ALA A 100 1.72 -0.49 20.05
C ALA A 100 0.48 -1.19 19.47
N LYS A 101 0.31 -2.48 19.77
CA LYS A 101 -0.89 -3.22 19.38
C LYS A 101 -2.01 -2.89 20.35
N GLU A 102 -3.12 -2.41 19.81
CA GLU A 102 -4.37 -2.25 20.56
C GLU A 102 -5.27 -3.46 20.27
N ILE A 103 -5.92 -3.96 21.32
CA ILE A 103 -6.93 -5.03 21.18
C ILE A 103 -8.25 -4.33 20.87
N ARG A 104 -8.77 -4.58 19.66
CA ARG A 104 -10.06 -4.07 19.19
C ARG A 104 -10.83 -5.21 18.56
N THR A 105 -12.14 -5.17 18.64
CA THR A 105 -13.00 -6.16 17.99
C THR A 105 -12.98 -5.96 16.47
N LEU A 106 -13.27 -7.02 15.72
CA LEU A 106 -13.39 -6.93 14.27
C LEU A 106 -14.50 -5.95 13.84
N SER A 107 -15.60 -5.88 14.61
CA SER A 107 -16.71 -4.97 14.35
C SER A 107 -16.30 -3.50 14.49
N GLU A 108 -15.56 -3.15 15.54
CA GLU A 108 -15.05 -1.79 15.73
C GLU A 108 -14.09 -1.41 14.58
N MET A 109 -13.16 -2.32 14.24
CA MET A 109 -12.23 -2.08 13.14
C MET A 109 -12.94 -1.95 11.78
N ALA A 110 -13.97 -2.76 11.53
CA ALA A 110 -14.76 -2.68 10.31
C ALA A 110 -15.55 -1.37 10.22
N ASN A 111 -16.10 -0.88 11.33
CA ASN A 111 -16.77 0.43 11.38
C ASN A 111 -15.77 1.56 11.07
N ASP A 112 -14.61 1.58 11.74
CA ASP A 112 -13.54 2.55 11.46
C ASP A 112 -13.13 2.55 9.98
N TRP A 113 -13.05 1.38 9.35
CA TRP A 113 -12.70 1.26 7.94
C TRP A 113 -13.81 1.78 7.02
N ARG A 114 -15.08 1.51 7.33
CA ARG A 114 -16.20 2.06 6.57
C ARG A 114 -16.24 3.57 6.66
N ASP A 115 -16.12 4.13 7.86
CA ASP A 115 -16.15 5.58 8.07
C ASP A 115 -15.00 6.26 7.35
N ARG A 116 -13.79 5.68 7.43
CA ARG A 116 -12.62 6.18 6.71
C ARG A 116 -12.80 6.12 5.20
N ALA A 117 -13.29 5.00 4.66
CA ALA A 117 -13.54 4.89 3.23
C ALA A 117 -14.61 5.89 2.79
N ALA A 118 -15.71 6.02 3.54
CA ALA A 118 -16.80 6.93 3.25
C ALA A 118 -16.35 8.39 3.19
N ALA A 119 -15.46 8.81 4.10
CA ALA A 119 -14.86 10.14 4.07
C ALA A 119 -14.05 10.42 2.80
N VAL A 120 -13.47 9.40 2.17
CA VAL A 120 -12.69 9.53 0.93
C VAL A 120 -13.57 9.44 -0.31
N VAL A 121 -14.52 8.49 -0.35
CA VAL A 121 -15.36 8.25 -1.54
C VAL A 121 -16.59 9.15 -1.60
N GLY A 122 -16.88 9.91 -0.54
CA GLY A 122 -17.99 10.86 -0.46
C GLY A 122 -19.38 10.23 -0.33
N GLN A 123 -19.47 8.95 -0.01
CA GLN A 123 -20.70 8.19 0.15
C GLN A 123 -20.47 6.98 1.05
N ASP A 124 -21.54 6.24 1.40
CA ASP A 124 -21.37 4.98 2.13
C ASP A 124 -20.45 3.99 1.38
N ALA A 125 -19.52 3.38 2.13
CA ALA A 125 -18.48 2.53 1.57
C ALA A 125 -19.03 1.26 0.90
N LEU A 126 -20.12 0.68 1.42
CA LEU A 126 -20.71 -0.52 0.83
C LEU A 126 -21.49 -0.19 -0.45
N THR A 127 -22.16 0.96 -0.46
CA THR A 127 -22.82 1.51 -1.65
C THR A 127 -21.79 1.74 -2.76
N TRP A 128 -20.69 2.44 -2.46
CA TRP A 128 -19.60 2.64 -3.40
C TRP A 128 -19.04 1.32 -3.93
N MET A 129 -18.74 0.37 -3.04
CA MET A 129 -18.17 -0.92 -3.43
C MET A 129 -19.09 -1.71 -4.35
N ARG A 130 -20.40 -1.72 -4.06
CA ARG A 130 -21.40 -2.38 -4.90
C ARG A 130 -21.42 -1.78 -6.30
N THR A 131 -21.53 -0.45 -6.40
CA THR A 131 -21.52 0.25 -7.68
C THR A 131 -20.21 0.04 -8.44
N ALA A 132 -19.07 -0.03 -7.74
CA ALA A 132 -17.78 -0.29 -8.35
C ALA A 132 -17.70 -1.70 -8.97
N ILE A 133 -18.23 -2.72 -8.29
CA ILE A 133 -18.28 -4.09 -8.79
C ILE A 133 -19.27 -4.19 -9.97
N GLU A 134 -20.48 -3.63 -9.82
CA GLU A 134 -21.50 -3.63 -10.89
C GLU A 134 -20.96 -3.01 -12.18
N LYS A 135 -20.28 -1.86 -12.07
CA LYS A 135 -19.64 -1.20 -13.22
C LYS A 135 -18.52 -2.04 -13.83
N ALA A 136 -17.76 -2.77 -13.03
CA ALA A 136 -16.68 -3.60 -13.53
C ALA A 136 -17.18 -4.86 -14.26
N THR A 137 -18.35 -5.37 -13.87
CA THR A 137 -19.00 -6.52 -14.51
C THR A 137 -19.89 -6.16 -15.70
N ALA A 138 -20.15 -4.86 -15.94
CA ALA A 138 -20.93 -4.40 -17.08
C ALA A 138 -20.15 -4.62 -18.39
N PRO A 139 -20.79 -5.11 -19.46
CA PRO A 139 -20.14 -5.42 -20.73
C PRO A 139 -19.64 -4.18 -21.50
#